data_AF-A0A966E0X7-F1
#
_entry.id   AF-A0A966E0X7-F1
#
_cell.length_a   1.000
_cell.length_b   1.000
_cell.length_c   1.000
_cell.angle_alpha   90.00
_cell.angle_beta   90.00
_cell.angle_gamma   90.00
#
_symmetry.space_group_name_H-M   'P 1'
#
loop_
_entity.id
_entity.type
_entity.pdbx_description
1 polymer ?
#
loop_
_entity_poly.entity_id
_entity_poly.type
_entity_poly.pdbx_seq_one_letter_code
_entity_poly.pdbx_strand_id
1 'polypeptide(L)'
;MTSSTSHSDVLSYQDYPKEPVEIENISLEFMKKSCFVPIAITDGTFEIAIADPGDFNTIAALKFAYGLEVKVKKGNTDDILDAIERLYGTGRQSMETIIEEAGKDMANGANGGQEDESHLRDLASEAPIIRLVNRLIVDAVEIDASDIHFEPYEDEFKVRYRIDGVLSDVDSPPKQFQAAIISRVKLMAKLNISERRLPQDGRIKLRVRDKEVDFRVSTVPTLFGESLVMRILNRETLLLDLQRLGFPQ
;
A
#
# COMPACT_ATOMS: atom_id res chain seq x y z
N MET A 1 1.99 -4.38 -48.36
CA MET A 1 1.19 -3.19 -48.01
C MET A 1 -0.26 -3.62 -48.14
N THR A 2 -0.97 -3.97 -47.08
CA THR A 2 -1.37 -3.12 -45.95
C THR A 2 -1.68 -4.00 -44.74
N SER A 3 -0.91 -3.88 -43.66
CA SER A 3 -1.24 -4.46 -42.36
C SER A 3 -2.08 -3.45 -41.58
N SER A 4 -3.32 -3.86 -41.36
CA SER A 4 -4.39 -3.19 -40.63
C SER A 4 -3.96 -2.72 -39.24
N THR A 5 -4.21 -1.43 -39.03
CA THR A 5 -4.17 -0.68 -37.77
C THR A 5 -4.96 -1.40 -36.68
N SER A 6 -4.29 -1.97 -35.68
CA SER A 6 -4.94 -2.47 -34.46
C SER A 6 -5.33 -1.28 -33.59
N HIS A 7 -6.61 -1.20 -33.24
CA HIS A 7 -7.16 -0.20 -32.35
C HIS A 7 -6.35 -0.07 -31.06
N SER A 8 -5.99 1.17 -30.73
CA SER A 8 -5.39 1.55 -29.47
C SER A 8 -6.44 1.45 -28.38
N ASP A 9 -6.52 0.29 -27.73
CA ASP A 9 -7.30 0.13 -26.50
C ASP A 9 -6.66 1.03 -25.43
N VAL A 10 -7.30 2.17 -25.19
CA VAL A 10 -6.98 3.04 -24.05
C VAL A 10 -7.44 2.31 -22.81
N LEU A 11 -6.55 2.17 -21.83
CA LEU A 11 -6.87 1.56 -20.55
C LEU A 11 -7.98 2.35 -19.85
N SER A 12 -8.95 1.62 -19.30
CA SER A 12 -9.90 2.16 -18.36
C SER A 12 -9.27 2.24 -16.97
N TYR A 13 -9.79 3.12 -16.11
CA TYR A 13 -9.30 3.28 -14.74
C TYR A 13 -9.31 1.96 -13.93
N GLN A 14 -10.23 1.04 -14.25
CA GLN A 14 -10.33 -0.26 -13.56
C GLN A 14 -9.22 -1.25 -13.96
N ASP A 15 -8.54 -1.01 -15.07
CA ASP A 15 -7.48 -1.89 -15.59
C ASP A 15 -6.12 -1.61 -14.94
N TYR A 16 -6.00 -0.50 -14.19
CA TYR A 16 -4.79 -0.20 -13.43
C TYR A 16 -4.69 -1.16 -12.23
N PRO A 17 -3.46 -1.58 -11.86
CA PRO A 17 -3.28 -2.52 -10.77
C PRO A 17 -3.81 -1.93 -9.46
N LYS A 18 -4.26 -2.82 -8.57
CA LYS A 18 -4.74 -2.46 -7.22
C LYS A 18 -3.61 -2.40 -6.19
N GLU A 19 -2.48 -3.04 -6.50
CA GLU A 19 -1.28 -3.07 -5.68
C GLU A 19 -0.11 -2.56 -6.52
N PRO A 20 0.89 -1.90 -5.91
CA PRO A 20 2.05 -1.45 -6.64
C PRO A 20 2.80 -2.65 -7.23
N VAL A 21 3.16 -2.55 -8.50
CA VAL A 21 4.10 -3.49 -9.12
C VAL A 21 5.46 -3.26 -8.49
N GLU A 22 6.03 -4.31 -7.91
CA GLU A 22 7.36 -4.28 -7.29
C GLU A 22 8.45 -4.15 -8.36
N ILE A 23 9.09 -2.98 -8.41
CA ILE A 23 10.16 -2.68 -9.36
C ILE A 23 11.32 -2.04 -8.60
N GLU A 24 12.51 -2.59 -8.77
CA GLU A 24 13.72 -2.04 -8.17
C GLU A 24 14.07 -0.68 -8.80
N ASN A 25 14.45 0.31 -7.98
CA ASN A 25 15.08 1.56 -8.44
C ASN A 25 14.30 2.45 -9.42
N ILE A 26 12.96 2.36 -9.50
CA ILE A 26 12.15 3.32 -10.26
C ILE A 26 11.77 4.52 -9.38
N SER A 27 12.13 5.74 -9.79
CA SER A 27 11.78 6.94 -9.02
C SER A 27 10.37 7.45 -9.35
N LEU A 28 9.67 7.93 -8.32
CA LEU A 28 8.37 8.61 -8.46
C LEU A 28 8.43 9.81 -9.41
N GLU A 29 9.51 10.59 -9.32
CA GLU A 29 9.69 11.77 -10.16
C GLU A 29 9.80 11.38 -11.64
N PHE A 30 10.48 10.28 -11.95
CA PHE A 30 10.58 9.77 -13.31
C PHE A 30 9.22 9.29 -13.83
N MET A 31 8.46 8.54 -13.03
CA MET A 31 7.09 8.10 -13.39
C MET A 31 6.17 9.29 -13.68
N LYS A 32 6.20 10.34 -12.84
CA LYS A 32 5.40 11.55 -13.04
C LYS A 32 5.84 12.36 -14.26
N LYS A 33 7.15 12.57 -14.43
CA LYS A 33 7.71 13.40 -15.52
C LYS A 33 7.52 12.75 -16.88
N SER A 34 7.70 11.44 -16.97
CA SER A 34 7.48 10.64 -18.19
C SER A 34 6.04 10.13 -18.31
N CYS A 35 5.17 10.50 -17.36
CA CYS A 35 3.75 10.15 -17.31
C CYS A 35 3.44 8.68 -17.67
N PHE A 36 4.04 7.76 -16.90
CA PHE A 36 3.78 6.33 -17.02
C PHE A 36 3.65 5.67 -15.66
N VAL A 37 2.90 4.57 -15.60
CA VAL A 37 2.75 3.74 -14.40
C VAL A 37 2.91 2.25 -14.76
N PRO A 38 3.63 1.47 -13.95
CA PRO A 38 3.69 0.03 -14.09
C PRO A 38 2.32 -0.65 -14.00
N ILE A 39 2.07 -1.65 -14.84
CA ILE A 39 0.85 -2.47 -14.80
C ILE A 39 1.15 -3.87 -14.28
N ALA A 40 2.14 -4.55 -14.87
CA ALA A 40 2.53 -5.89 -14.50
C ALA A 40 3.94 -6.23 -14.99
N ILE A 41 4.58 -7.19 -14.34
CA ILE A 41 5.78 -7.86 -14.84
C ILE A 41 5.49 -9.35 -14.91
N THR A 42 5.48 -9.91 -16.12
CA THR A 42 5.16 -11.32 -16.37
C THR A 42 6.08 -11.86 -17.45
N ASP A 43 6.67 -13.04 -17.23
CA ASP A 43 7.44 -13.79 -18.22
C ASP A 43 8.51 -12.97 -18.97
N GLY A 44 9.22 -12.08 -18.26
CA GLY A 44 10.27 -11.23 -18.85
C GLY A 44 9.74 -10.02 -19.64
N THR A 45 8.43 -9.76 -19.57
CA THR A 45 7.78 -8.58 -20.16
C THR A 45 7.39 -7.61 -19.07
N PHE A 46 7.77 -6.34 -19.25
CA PHE A 46 7.38 -5.23 -18.40
C PHE A 46 6.24 -4.45 -19.06
N GLU A 47 5.03 -4.62 -18.56
CA GLU A 47 3.84 -3.93 -19.06
C GLU A 47 3.63 -2.60 -18.31
N ILE A 48 3.49 -1.50 -19.06
CA ILE A 48 3.27 -0.15 -18.53
C ILE A 48 2.08 0.54 -19.19
N ALA A 49 1.40 1.41 -18.44
CA ALA A 49 0.50 2.42 -18.98
C ALA A 49 1.30 3.71 -19.18
N ILE A 50 1.24 4.32 -20.36
CA ILE A 50 1.92 5.59 -20.67
C ILE A 50 0.96 6.54 -21.39
N ALA A 51 1.06 7.83 -21.10
CA ALA A 51 0.20 8.84 -21.73
C ALA A 51 0.50 9.00 -23.23
N ASP A 52 1.79 8.98 -23.59
CA ASP A 52 2.26 9.02 -24.98
C ASP A 52 3.02 7.74 -25.36
N PRO A 53 2.38 6.78 -26.05
CA PRO A 53 3.07 5.60 -26.59
C PRO A 53 4.18 5.92 -27.61
N GLY A 54 4.26 7.16 -28.09
CA GLY A 54 5.33 7.66 -28.97
C GLY A 54 6.59 8.12 -28.23
N ASP A 55 6.61 8.12 -26.88
CA ASP A 55 7.82 8.45 -26.10
C ASP A 55 8.82 7.29 -26.09
N PHE A 56 9.50 7.10 -27.22
CA PHE A 56 10.51 6.07 -27.41
C PHE A 56 11.71 6.22 -26.46
N ASN A 57 11.96 7.42 -25.92
CA ASN A 57 13.06 7.65 -24.99
C ASN A 57 12.76 6.99 -23.64
N THR A 58 11.56 7.21 -23.09
CA THR A 58 11.11 6.55 -21.86
C THR A 58 11.07 5.04 -22.05
N ILE A 59 10.52 4.55 -23.16
CA ILE A 59 10.46 3.10 -23.46
C ILE A 59 11.87 2.49 -23.55
N ALA A 60 12.80 3.14 -24.25
CA ALA A 60 14.17 2.68 -24.38
C ALA A 60 14.92 2.71 -23.04
N ALA A 61 14.72 3.75 -22.23
CA ALA A 61 15.32 3.86 -20.90
C ALA A 61 14.84 2.74 -19.97
N LEU A 62 13.54 2.44 -19.97
CA LEU A 62 12.96 1.33 -19.20
C LEU A 62 13.50 -0.02 -19.69
N LYS A 63 13.55 -0.23 -21.00
CA LYS A 63 14.12 -1.45 -21.59
C LYS A 63 15.58 -1.65 -21.20
N PHE A 64 16.38 -0.57 -21.23
CA PHE A 64 17.78 -0.60 -20.86
C PHE A 64 17.99 -0.84 -19.36
N ALA A 65 17.22 -0.15 -18.51
CA ALA A 65 17.35 -0.23 -17.05
C ALA A 65 16.99 -1.62 -16.50
N TYR A 66 15.94 -2.24 -17.05
CA TYR A 66 15.40 -3.50 -16.52
C TYR A 66 15.80 -4.73 -17.35
N GLY A 67 16.32 -4.56 -18.56
CA GLY A 67 16.67 -5.66 -19.45
C GLY A 67 15.45 -6.49 -19.92
N LEU A 68 14.24 -5.95 -19.75
CA LEU A 68 12.97 -6.60 -20.08
C LEU A 68 12.38 -6.04 -21.37
N GLU A 69 11.55 -6.82 -22.04
CA GLU A 69 10.75 -6.31 -23.15
C GLU A 69 9.63 -5.40 -22.60
N VAL A 70 9.58 -4.14 -23.02
CA VAL A 70 8.60 -3.17 -22.52
C VAL A 70 7.38 -3.18 -23.44
N LYS A 71 6.22 -3.56 -22.89
CA LYS A 71 4.94 -3.52 -23.59
C LYS A 71 4.15 -2.30 -23.11
N VAL A 72 3.80 -1.43 -24.04
CA VAL A 72 3.08 -0.19 -23.75
C VAL A 72 1.59 -0.32 -23.98
N LYS A 73 0.81 0.21 -23.04
CA LYS A 73 -0.62 0.47 -23.20
C LYS A 73 -0.86 1.96 -23.04
N LYS A 74 -1.77 2.50 -23.85
CA LYS A 74 -2.12 3.93 -23.75
C LYS A 74 -3.03 4.13 -22.55
N GLY A 75 -2.69 5.08 -21.67
CA GLY A 75 -3.56 5.53 -20.59
C GLY A 75 -3.85 7.03 -20.70
N ASN A 76 -4.89 7.51 -20.02
CA ASN A 76 -5.10 8.95 -19.87
C ASN A 76 -4.09 9.51 -18.86
N THR A 77 -3.61 10.73 -19.09
CA THR A 77 -2.68 11.43 -18.20
C THR A 77 -3.19 11.48 -16.76
N ASP A 78 -4.45 11.86 -16.56
CA ASP A 78 -5.04 12.01 -15.22
C ASP A 78 -5.11 10.65 -14.51
N ASP A 79 -5.64 9.60 -15.18
CA ASP A 79 -5.70 8.24 -14.64
C ASP A 79 -4.31 7.70 -14.26
N ILE A 80 -3.29 8.00 -15.07
CA ILE A 80 -1.91 7.59 -14.81
C ILE A 80 -1.34 8.32 -13.60
N LEU A 81 -1.51 9.64 -13.52
CA LEU A 81 -1.01 10.43 -12.39
C LEU A 81 -1.69 10.00 -11.07
N ASP A 82 -3.00 9.78 -11.12
CA ASP A 82 -3.78 9.26 -10.00
C ASP A 82 -3.32 7.86 -9.61
N ALA A 83 -3.06 6.98 -10.58
CA ALA A 83 -2.51 5.65 -10.32
C ALA A 83 -1.10 5.73 -9.72
N ILE A 84 -0.22 6.62 -10.20
CA ILE A 84 1.12 6.83 -9.63
C ILE A 84 1.00 7.28 -8.18
N GLU A 85 0.11 8.23 -7.89
CA GLU A 85 -0.08 8.74 -6.54
C GLU A 85 -0.70 7.69 -5.61
N ARG A 86 -1.72 6.97 -6.09
CA ARG A 86 -2.38 5.88 -5.37
C ARG A 86 -1.44 4.71 -5.05
N LEU A 87 -0.61 4.31 -6.00
CA LEU A 87 0.20 3.09 -5.90
C LEU A 87 1.59 3.35 -5.33
N TYR A 88 2.19 4.49 -5.67
CA TYR A 88 3.59 4.78 -5.35
C TYR A 88 3.77 6.07 -4.54
N GLY A 89 2.74 6.90 -4.41
CA GLY A 89 2.80 8.18 -3.72
C GLY A 89 3.31 8.04 -2.29
N THR A 90 4.55 8.47 -2.07
CA THR A 90 5.20 8.49 -0.76
C THR A 90 5.47 9.92 -0.28
N GLY A 91 4.85 10.95 -0.86
CA GLY A 91 5.18 12.33 -0.54
C GLY A 91 4.06 13.36 -0.74
N ARG A 92 3.83 14.12 0.34
CA ARG A 92 3.13 15.42 0.47
C ARG A 92 1.62 15.47 0.68
N GLN A 93 0.88 14.37 0.66
CA GLN A 93 -0.47 14.44 1.21
C GLN A 93 -0.38 14.40 2.74
N SER A 94 -0.90 15.44 3.39
CA SER A 94 -1.06 15.45 4.83
C SER A 94 -2.01 14.31 5.24
N MET A 95 -1.82 13.76 6.45
CA MET A 95 -2.75 12.80 7.04
C MET A 95 -4.20 13.31 6.96
N GLU A 96 -4.38 14.62 7.16
CA GLU A 96 -5.65 15.32 7.10
C GLU A 96 -6.29 15.25 5.71
N THR A 97 -5.52 15.47 4.63
CA THR A 97 -6.02 15.37 3.25
C THR A 97 -6.50 13.95 2.91
N ILE A 98 -5.76 12.93 3.33
CA ILE A 98 -6.13 11.53 3.10
C ILE A 98 -7.43 11.19 3.85
N ILE A 99 -7.55 11.67 5.10
CA ILE A 99 -8.75 11.52 5.93
C ILE A 99 -9.96 12.22 5.27
N GLU A 100 -9.79 13.44 4.74
CA GLU A 100 -10.86 14.17 4.07
C GLU A 100 -11.36 13.44 2.81
N GLU A 101 -10.45 12.91 2.00
CA GLU A 101 -10.80 12.13 0.81
C GLU A 101 -11.53 10.83 1.18
N ALA A 102 -11.02 10.08 2.17
CA ALA A 102 -11.70 8.90 2.70
C ALA A 102 -13.10 9.22 3.24
N GLY A 103 -13.28 10.39 3.85
CA GLY A 103 -14.56 10.83 4.38
C GLY A 103 -15.59 11.14 3.30
N LYS A 104 -15.16 11.69 2.16
CA LYS A 104 -16.03 12.00 1.01
C LYS A 104 -16.54 10.72 0.33
N ASP A 105 -15.69 9.72 0.20
CA ASP A 105 -16.05 8.44 -0.44
C ASP A 105 -17.04 7.65 0.42
N MET A 106 -16.80 7.58 1.74
CA MET A 106 -17.71 6.95 2.70
C MET A 106 -19.10 7.62 2.76
N ALA A 107 -19.18 8.95 2.59
CA ALA A 107 -20.45 9.66 2.57
C ALA A 107 -21.30 9.37 1.32
N ASN A 108 -20.67 9.00 0.20
CA ASN A 108 -21.34 8.65 -1.06
C ASN A 108 -21.79 7.18 -1.11
N GLY A 109 -21.28 6.32 -0.21
CA GLY A 109 -21.59 4.89 -0.12
C GLY A 109 -22.64 4.51 0.92
N ALA A 110 -23.28 5.49 1.58
CA ALA A 110 -24.23 5.25 2.68
C ALA A 110 -25.59 4.71 2.18
N ASN A 111 -25.62 3.44 1.76
CA ASN A 111 -26.85 2.65 1.80
C ASN A 111 -26.65 1.51 2.79
N GLY A 112 -27.34 1.64 3.92
CA GLY A 112 -27.34 0.66 5.01
C GLY A 112 -27.71 -0.73 4.52
N GLY A 113 -26.80 -1.66 4.77
CA GLY A 113 -26.93 -3.08 4.56
C GLY A 113 -25.76 -3.73 5.29
N GLN A 114 -25.96 -4.95 5.80
CA GLN A 114 -25.00 -5.66 6.65
C GLN A 114 -23.55 -5.52 6.18
N GLU A 115 -22.62 -5.44 7.15
CA GLU A 115 -21.16 -5.50 6.94
C GLU A 115 -20.74 -6.87 6.36
N ASP A 116 -21.18 -7.15 5.13
CA ASP A 116 -20.83 -8.34 4.39
C ASP A 116 -19.38 -8.25 3.91
N GLU A 117 -18.73 -9.42 3.77
CA GLU A 117 -17.33 -9.54 3.39
C GLU A 117 -16.97 -8.70 2.15
N SER A 118 -17.85 -8.71 1.14
CA SER A 118 -17.64 -7.96 -0.10
C SER A 118 -17.52 -6.46 0.15
N HIS A 119 -18.40 -5.90 0.98
CA HIS A 119 -18.38 -4.47 1.31
C HIS A 119 -17.10 -4.09 2.06
N LEU A 120 -16.66 -4.91 3.01
CA LEU A 120 -15.40 -4.70 3.73
C LEU A 120 -14.18 -4.77 2.79
N ARG A 121 -14.19 -5.66 1.80
CA ARG A 121 -13.15 -5.72 0.77
C ARG A 121 -13.12 -4.46 -0.08
N ASP A 122 -14.28 -3.98 -0.48
CA ASP A 122 -14.40 -2.79 -1.32
C ASP A 122 -13.87 -1.57 -0.57
N LEU A 123 -14.36 -1.31 0.64
CA LEU A 123 -13.87 -0.24 1.53
C LEU A 123 -12.37 -0.33 1.78
N ALA A 124 -11.86 -1.54 2.09
CA ALA A 124 -10.43 -1.75 2.30
C ALA A 124 -9.59 -1.55 1.03
N SER A 125 -10.20 -1.66 -0.15
CA SER A 125 -9.53 -1.50 -1.44
C SER A 125 -9.65 -0.07 -1.99
N GLU A 126 -10.35 0.82 -1.28
CA GLU A 126 -10.45 2.23 -1.66
C GLU A 126 -9.11 2.94 -1.56
N ALA A 127 -8.81 3.77 -2.56
CA ALA A 127 -7.53 4.46 -2.67
C ALA A 127 -7.16 5.30 -1.43
N PRO A 128 -8.09 6.04 -0.78
CA PRO A 128 -7.77 6.76 0.46
C PRO A 128 -7.40 5.83 1.63
N ILE A 129 -8.11 4.72 1.81
CA ILE A 129 -7.83 3.76 2.90
C ILE A 129 -6.49 3.07 2.71
N ILE A 130 -6.17 2.67 1.46
CA ILE A 130 -4.86 2.10 1.13
C ILE A 130 -3.74 3.11 1.46
N ARG A 131 -3.89 4.36 1.03
CA ARG A 131 -2.90 5.42 1.31
C ARG A 131 -2.74 5.68 2.80
N LEU A 132 -3.85 5.71 3.54
CA LEU A 132 -3.87 5.92 4.97
C LEU A 132 -3.07 4.85 5.72
N VAL A 133 -3.35 3.57 5.43
CA VAL A 133 -2.64 2.45 6.07
C VAL A 133 -1.16 2.45 5.67
N ASN A 134 -0.85 2.65 4.39
CA ASN A 134 0.53 2.73 3.92
C ASN A 134 1.29 3.87 4.61
N ARG A 135 0.65 5.05 4.76
CA ARG A 135 1.25 6.19 5.44
C ARG A 135 1.59 5.88 6.89
N LEU A 136 0.64 5.28 7.63
CA LEU A 136 0.86 4.88 9.02
C LEU A 136 2.00 3.86 9.17
N ILE A 137 2.17 2.95 8.21
CA ILE A 137 3.28 1.97 8.21
C ILE A 137 4.60 2.66 7.89
N VAL A 138 4.64 3.51 6.87
CA VAL A 138 5.84 4.24 6.47
C VAL A 138 6.31 5.13 7.61
N ASP A 139 5.42 5.91 8.22
CA ASP A 139 5.75 6.82 9.32
C ASP A 139 6.34 6.06 10.52
N ALA A 140 5.77 4.89 10.85
CA ALA A 140 6.30 4.02 11.91
C ALA A 140 7.71 3.50 11.61
N VAL A 141 7.99 3.13 10.36
CA VAL A 141 9.33 2.67 9.95
C VAL A 141 10.32 3.82 9.91
N GLU A 142 9.89 5.03 9.49
CA GLU A 142 10.76 6.20 9.40
C GLU A 142 11.25 6.71 10.76
N ILE A 143 10.45 6.49 11.81
CA ILE A 143 10.81 6.83 13.19
C ILE A 143 11.39 5.64 13.98
N ASP A 144 11.73 4.54 13.29
CA ASP A 144 12.30 3.32 13.87
C ASP A 144 11.43 2.70 15.01
N ALA A 145 10.10 2.69 14.85
CA ALA A 145 9.21 2.04 15.80
C ALA A 145 9.35 0.50 15.80
N SER A 146 9.13 -0.14 16.96
CA SER A 146 9.12 -1.60 17.10
C SER A 146 7.76 -2.23 16.84
N ASP A 147 6.68 -1.53 17.16
CA ASP A 147 5.31 -2.01 17.01
C ASP A 147 4.38 -0.85 16.63
N ILE A 148 3.39 -1.13 15.78
CA ILE A 148 2.26 -0.27 15.48
C ILE A 148 1.02 -0.86 16.15
N HIS A 149 0.34 -0.07 16.96
CA HIS A 149 -0.86 -0.46 17.69
C HIS A 149 -2.07 0.27 17.11
N PHE A 150 -3.09 -0.49 16.73
CA PHE A 150 -4.41 0.00 16.30
C PHE A 150 -5.43 -0.42 17.35
N GLU A 151 -6.00 0.56 18.04
CA GLU A 151 -6.74 0.34 19.27
C GLU A 151 -8.12 0.99 19.20
N PRO A 152 -9.18 0.18 19.14
CA PRO A 152 -10.54 0.70 19.19
C PRO A 152 -10.97 0.99 20.63
N TYR A 153 -11.51 2.19 20.83
CA TYR A 153 -12.15 2.63 22.07
C TYR A 153 -13.63 2.95 21.83
N GLU A 154 -14.36 3.32 22.89
CA GLU A 154 -15.79 3.60 22.84
C GLU A 154 -16.17 4.72 21.87
N ASP A 155 -15.36 5.78 21.79
CA ASP A 155 -15.66 6.96 20.96
C ASP A 155 -14.55 7.31 19.96
N GLU A 156 -13.37 6.70 20.10
CA GLU A 156 -12.20 6.99 19.29
C GLU A 156 -11.51 5.72 18.78
N PHE A 157 -10.71 5.87 17.73
CA PHE A 157 -9.81 4.84 17.24
C PHE A 157 -8.40 5.42 17.30
N LYS A 158 -7.53 4.81 18.11
CA LYS A 158 -6.17 5.30 18.31
C LYS A 158 -5.17 4.49 17.52
N VAL A 159 -4.19 5.19 16.96
CA VAL A 159 -2.96 4.59 16.46
C VAL A 159 -1.81 5.04 17.36
N ARG A 160 -0.99 4.08 17.79
CA ARG A 160 0.16 4.33 18.65
C ARG A 160 1.38 3.60 18.13
N TYR A 161 2.55 4.21 18.27
CA TYR A 161 3.82 3.58 17.95
C TYR A 161 4.58 3.25 19.21
N ARG A 162 5.21 2.08 19.25
CA ARG A 162 6.20 1.76 20.28
C ARG A 162 7.57 2.18 19.79
N ILE A 163 8.15 3.20 20.41
CA ILE A 163 9.46 3.75 20.08
C ILE A 163 10.34 3.59 21.31
N ASP A 164 11.47 2.91 21.18
CA ASP A 164 12.37 2.61 22.31
C ASP A 164 11.67 2.00 23.54
N GLY A 165 10.66 1.15 23.29
CA GLY A 165 9.87 0.49 24.32
C GLY A 165 8.70 1.30 24.88
N VAL A 166 8.63 2.60 24.58
CA VAL A 166 7.58 3.52 25.04
C VAL A 166 6.48 3.65 24.00
N LEU A 167 5.21 3.56 24.43
CA LEU A 167 4.07 3.82 23.56
C LEU A 167 3.84 5.32 23.43
N SER A 168 3.76 5.80 22.19
CA SER A 168 3.53 7.20 21.84
C SER A 168 2.29 7.31 20.94
N ASP A 169 1.39 8.23 21.30
CA ASP A 169 0.20 8.55 20.50
C ASP A 169 0.62 9.30 19.22
N VAL A 170 -0.04 8.99 18.10
CA VAL A 170 0.13 9.70 16.83
C VAL A 170 -1.22 10.17 16.28
N ASP A 171 -1.18 11.01 15.25
CA ASP A 171 -2.37 11.48 14.55
C ASP A 171 -3.20 10.28 14.09
N SER A 172 -4.34 10.12 14.74
CA SER A 172 -5.16 8.92 14.62
C SER A 172 -6.32 9.16 13.67
N PRO A 173 -6.65 8.20 12.79
CA PRO A 173 -7.79 8.34 11.89
C PRO A 173 -9.12 8.39 12.65
N PRO A 174 -10.13 9.08 12.10
CA PRO A 174 -11.49 9.06 12.67
C PRO A 174 -12.03 7.64 12.85
N LYS A 175 -12.79 7.43 13.93
CA LYS A 175 -13.35 6.12 14.29
C LYS A 175 -14.13 5.43 13.16
N GLN A 176 -14.79 6.19 12.30
CA GLN A 176 -15.53 5.65 11.15
C GLN A 176 -14.67 4.84 10.17
N PHE A 177 -13.35 5.05 10.12
CA PHE A 177 -12.44 4.31 9.25
C PHE A 177 -11.90 3.01 9.86
N GLN A 178 -12.20 2.74 11.14
CA GLN A 178 -11.70 1.57 11.87
C GLN A 178 -11.94 0.26 11.09
N ALA A 179 -13.16 0.02 10.61
CA ALA A 179 -13.48 -1.23 9.92
C ALA A 179 -12.70 -1.40 8.61
N ALA A 180 -12.52 -0.31 7.85
CA ALA A 180 -11.80 -0.31 6.59
C ALA A 180 -10.29 -0.50 6.80
N ILE A 181 -9.71 0.16 7.80
CA ILE A 181 -8.30 0.05 8.18
C ILE A 181 -7.97 -1.38 8.63
N ILE A 182 -8.74 -1.95 9.55
CA ILE A 182 -8.53 -3.33 10.03
C ILE A 182 -8.66 -4.32 8.86
N SER A 183 -9.67 -4.15 8.01
CA SER A 183 -9.87 -5.00 6.84
C SER A 183 -8.70 -4.88 5.85
N ARG A 184 -8.17 -3.68 5.63
CA ARG A 184 -7.00 -3.45 4.78
C ARG A 184 -5.77 -4.19 5.30
N VAL A 185 -5.47 -4.08 6.59
CA VAL A 185 -4.31 -4.79 7.18
C VAL A 185 -4.52 -6.31 7.13
N LYS A 186 -5.73 -6.80 7.39
CA LYS A 186 -6.06 -8.23 7.23
C LYS A 186 -5.85 -8.73 5.81
N LEU A 187 -6.27 -7.97 4.79
CA LEU A 187 -6.02 -8.32 3.39
C LEU A 187 -4.53 -8.42 3.09
N MET A 188 -3.74 -7.42 3.51
CA MET A 188 -2.29 -7.41 3.33
C MET A 188 -1.62 -8.62 4.02
N ALA A 189 -2.14 -9.04 5.17
CA ALA A 189 -1.66 -10.19 5.94
C ALA A 189 -2.26 -11.54 5.53
N LYS A 190 -3.13 -11.57 4.49
CA LYS A 190 -3.87 -12.76 4.03
C LYS A 190 -4.74 -13.41 5.12
N LEU A 191 -5.30 -12.59 6.01
CA LEU A 191 -6.21 -13.00 7.08
C LEU A 191 -7.67 -13.03 6.63
N ASN A 192 -8.53 -13.72 7.37
CA ASN A 192 -9.95 -13.73 7.10
C ASN A 192 -10.59 -12.44 7.63
N ILE A 193 -11.02 -11.59 6.71
CA ILE A 193 -11.68 -10.31 7.02
C ILE A 193 -13.07 -10.47 7.65
N SER A 194 -13.79 -11.53 7.31
CA SER A 194 -15.14 -11.83 7.81
C SER A 194 -15.11 -12.36 9.24
N GLU A 195 -14.02 -13.04 9.62
CA GLU A 195 -13.86 -13.52 10.99
C GLU A 195 -13.34 -12.41 11.89
N ARG A 196 -14.10 -12.08 12.93
CA ARG A 196 -13.82 -11.00 13.89
C ARG A 196 -14.01 -11.43 15.35
N ARG A 197 -14.30 -12.71 15.58
CA ARG A 197 -14.61 -13.26 16.92
C ARG A 197 -13.45 -14.07 17.49
N LEU A 198 -12.44 -14.36 16.68
CA LEU A 198 -11.26 -15.13 17.04
C LEU A 198 -9.99 -14.32 16.76
N PRO A 199 -8.95 -14.48 17.61
CA PRO A 199 -7.63 -13.94 17.30
C PRO A 199 -7.10 -14.50 15.98
N GLN A 200 -6.36 -13.67 15.23
CA GLN A 200 -5.73 -14.06 13.96
C GLN A 200 -4.29 -13.56 13.91
N ASP A 201 -3.41 -14.36 13.33
CA ASP A 201 -1.99 -14.04 13.17
C ASP A 201 -1.57 -14.20 11.71
N GLY A 202 -0.81 -13.23 11.21
CA GLY A 202 -0.36 -13.16 9.83
C GLY A 202 1.00 -12.50 9.71
N ARG A 203 1.45 -12.40 8.46
CA ARG A 203 2.71 -11.71 8.12
C ARG A 203 2.51 -10.86 6.89
N ILE A 204 3.20 -9.73 6.87
CA ILE A 204 3.26 -8.85 5.70
C ILE A 204 4.73 -8.58 5.43
N LYS A 205 5.15 -8.73 4.18
CA LYS A 205 6.45 -8.22 3.73
C LYS A 205 6.18 -6.99 2.89
N LEU A 206 6.81 -5.88 3.23
CA LEU A 206 6.69 -4.63 2.47
C LEU A 206 8.08 -4.07 2.24
N ARG A 207 8.26 -3.49 1.05
CA ARG A 207 9.44 -2.67 0.79
C ARG A 207 9.12 -1.23 1.17
N VAL A 208 9.81 -0.72 2.19
CA VAL A 208 9.69 0.68 2.63
C VAL A 208 10.99 1.39 2.28
N ARG A 209 10.90 2.37 1.36
CA ARG A 209 12.06 2.97 0.70
C ARG A 209 12.92 1.87 0.03
N ASP A 210 14.18 1.72 0.43
CA ASP A 210 15.10 0.72 -0.11
C ASP A 210 15.28 -0.51 0.81
N LYS A 211 14.44 -0.66 1.85
CA LYS A 211 14.53 -1.76 2.83
C LYS A 211 13.33 -2.70 2.74
N GLU A 212 13.59 -4.01 2.70
CA GLU A 212 12.56 -5.03 2.90
C GLU A 212 12.29 -5.18 4.40
N VAL A 213 11.04 -4.94 4.81
CA VAL A 213 10.60 -5.00 6.21
C VAL A 213 9.57 -6.13 6.35
N ASP A 214 9.80 -7.03 7.30
CA ASP A 214 8.87 -8.11 7.65
C ASP A 214 8.05 -7.68 8.85
N PHE A 215 6.72 -7.77 8.74
CA PHE A 215 5.78 -7.42 9.80
C PHE A 215 5.10 -8.69 10.29
N ARG A 216 5.01 -8.85 11.61
CA ARG A 216 4.08 -9.81 12.21
C ARG A 216 2.81 -9.07 12.60
N VAL A 217 1.69 -9.56 12.12
CA VAL A 217 0.38 -8.96 12.38
C VAL A 217 -0.38 -9.90 13.29
N SER A 218 -0.93 -9.36 14.37
CA SER A 218 -1.81 -10.08 15.26
C SER A 218 -3.07 -9.25 15.47
N THR A 219 -4.22 -9.89 15.44
CA THR A 219 -5.51 -9.26 15.70
C THR A 219 -6.25 -9.98 16.80
N VAL A 220 -6.98 -9.23 17.63
CA VAL A 220 -7.73 -9.76 18.78
C VAL A 220 -9.08 -9.04 18.89
N PRO A 221 -10.20 -9.79 19.05
CA PRO A 221 -11.50 -9.20 19.31
C PRO A 221 -11.53 -8.44 20.64
N THR A 222 -12.14 -7.28 20.65
CA THR A 222 -12.35 -6.42 21.83
C THR A 222 -13.81 -5.96 21.91
N LEU A 223 -14.17 -5.24 22.97
CA LEU A 223 -15.53 -4.70 23.17
C LEU A 223 -15.96 -3.73 22.06
N PHE A 224 -15.03 -2.93 21.53
CA PHE A 224 -15.32 -1.83 20.61
C PHE A 224 -14.87 -2.10 19.16
N GLY A 225 -14.53 -3.35 18.86
CA GLY A 225 -14.06 -3.79 17.56
C GLY A 225 -12.88 -4.73 17.67
N GLU A 226 -11.97 -4.69 16.71
CA GLU A 226 -10.80 -5.55 16.71
C GLU A 226 -9.54 -4.72 16.97
N SER A 227 -8.76 -5.09 17.97
CA SER A 227 -7.44 -4.51 18.19
C SER A 227 -6.44 -5.23 17.31
N LEU A 228 -5.53 -4.47 16.70
CA LEU A 228 -4.53 -5.00 15.79
C LEU A 228 -3.16 -4.47 16.18
N VAL A 229 -2.16 -5.35 16.15
CA VAL A 229 -0.76 -4.99 16.39
C VAL A 229 0.09 -5.47 15.23
N MET A 230 0.94 -4.59 14.70
CA MET A 230 1.96 -4.91 13.72
C MET A 230 3.34 -4.77 14.36
N ARG A 231 4.04 -5.88 14.58
CA ARG A 231 5.44 -5.86 15.00
C ARG A 231 6.36 -5.74 13.80
N ILE A 232 7.22 -4.73 13.84
CA ILE A 232 8.21 -4.45 12.80
C ILE A 232 9.46 -5.28 13.08
N LEU A 233 9.83 -6.16 12.15
CA LEU A 233 11.03 -6.99 12.26
C LEU A 233 12.10 -6.48 11.31
N ASN A 234 13.11 -5.81 11.85
CA ASN A 234 14.27 -5.40 11.09
C ASN A 234 15.29 -6.57 11.03
N ARG A 235 15.50 -7.12 9.82
CA ARG A 235 16.45 -8.24 9.62
C ARG A 235 17.92 -7.82 9.71
N GLU A 236 18.24 -6.56 9.41
CA GLU A 236 19.63 -6.10 9.33
C GLU A 236 20.29 -6.03 10.71
N THR A 237 19.54 -5.63 11.74
CA THR A 237 20.07 -5.47 13.11
C THR A 237 20.48 -6.80 13.75
N LEU A 238 19.81 -7.90 13.39
CA LEU A 238 20.02 -9.21 14.01
C LEU A 238 21.36 -9.86 13.62
N LEU A 239 21.89 -9.55 12.43
CA LEU A 239 23.18 -10.09 11.96
C LEU A 239 24.39 -9.46 12.66
N LEU A 240 24.29 -8.19 13.07
CA LEU A 240 25.35 -7.47 13.77
C LEU A 240 25.49 -7.92 15.24
N ASP A 241 24.37 -8.30 15.87
CA ASP A 241 24.36 -8.66 17.29
C ASP A 241 24.97 -10.05 17.55
N LEU A 242 24.77 -11.00 16.61
CA LEU A 242 25.35 -12.35 16.68
C LEU A 242 26.89 -12.37 16.71
N GLN A 243 27.54 -11.43 16.01
CA GLN A 243 29.01 -11.30 16.05
C GLN A 243 29.51 -10.64 17.34
N ARG A 244 28.68 -9.86 18.03
CA ARG A 244 29.00 -9.21 19.31
C ARG A 244 28.75 -10.08 20.53
N LEU A 245 28.00 -11.16 20.38
CA LEU A 245 27.71 -12.14 21.44
C LEU A 245 28.91 -12.98 21.89
N GLY A 246 30.09 -12.83 21.25
CA GLY A 246 31.35 -13.33 21.78
C GLY A 246 31.46 -14.84 21.85
N PHE A 247 30.78 -15.57 20.95
CA PHE A 247 30.93 -17.02 20.87
C PHE A 247 32.41 -17.38 20.65
N PRO A 248 33.02 -18.19 21.54
CA PRO A 248 34.36 -18.71 21.29
C PRO A 248 34.34 -19.61 20.05
N GLN A 249 35.40 -19.53 19.25
CA GLN A 249 35.61 -20.41 18.09
C GLN A 249 35.70 -21.89 18.49
#